data_AF-A0A0C7NIQ4-F1
#
_entry.id   AF-A0A0C7NIQ4-F1
#
_cell.length_a   1.000
_cell.length_b   1.000
_cell.length_c   1.000
_cell.angle_alpha   90.00
_cell.angle_beta   90.00
_cell.angle_gamma   90.00
#
_symmetry.space_group_name_H-M   'P 1'
#
loop_
_entity.id
_entity.type
_entity.pdbx_description
1 polymer ?
#
loop_
_entity_poly.entity_id
_entity_poly.type
_entity_poly.pdbx_seq_one_letter_code
_entity_poly.pdbx_strand_id
1 'polypeptide(L)'
;MWPFTRKSKKTRETAIKRMNSFLSNSQNRNNNNISEIRLTNVDEENLNYVVNYIKDYAVQHLSVKREDVKVHVSKEGNSITIVANIIYNK
;
A
#
# COMPACT_ATOMS: atom_id res chain seq x y z
N MET A 1 6.45 42.22 0.82
CA MET A 1 7.14 40.91 0.74
C MET A 1 6.28 39.87 1.45
N TRP A 2 5.96 38.77 0.77
CA TRP A 2 4.97 37.73 1.15
C TRP A 2 5.54 36.72 2.16
N PRO A 3 4.81 36.23 3.19
CA PRO A 3 5.41 35.54 4.35
C PRO A 3 5.49 34.01 4.19
N PHE A 4 6.12 33.51 3.12
CA PHE A 4 6.32 32.04 2.95
C PHE A 4 7.76 31.62 2.64
N THR A 5 8.74 32.53 2.69
CA THR A 5 10.15 32.19 2.48
C THR A 5 10.82 31.74 3.76
N ARG A 6 10.52 30.49 4.19
CA ARG A 6 11.43 29.60 4.95
C ARG A 6 10.74 28.24 5.13
N LYS A 7 10.93 27.31 4.19
CA LYS A 7 10.61 25.89 4.42
C LYS A 7 11.55 25.40 5.53
N SER A 8 10.98 25.29 6.72
CA SER A 8 11.70 24.98 7.96
C SER A 8 12.28 23.56 7.88
N LYS A 9 13.58 23.42 8.20
CA LYS A 9 14.25 22.12 8.41
C LYS A 9 13.47 21.21 9.39
N LYS A 10 12.65 21.82 10.26
CA LYS A 10 11.77 21.18 11.25
C LYS A 10 10.77 20.17 10.66
N THR A 11 10.33 20.31 9.40
CA THR A 11 9.35 19.39 8.80
C THR A 11 9.95 18.04 8.43
N ARG A 12 11.19 18.02 7.91
CA ARG A 12 11.90 16.79 7.51
C ARG A 12 12.23 15.92 8.72
N GLU A 13 12.75 16.51 9.78
CA GLU A 13 13.08 15.78 11.02
C GLU A 13 11.82 15.20 11.67
N THR A 14 10.71 15.93 11.63
CA THR A 14 9.41 15.45 12.14
C THR A 14 8.89 14.26 11.31
N ALA A 15 9.04 14.31 9.98
CA ALA A 15 8.68 13.19 9.10
C ALA A 15 9.55 11.95 9.35
N ILE A 16 10.86 12.11 9.50
CA ILE A 16 11.79 11.02 9.83
C ILE A 16 11.46 10.41 11.19
N LYS A 17 11.16 11.23 12.20
CA LYS A 17 10.77 10.76 13.53
C LYS A 17 9.46 9.95 13.49
N ARG A 18 8.47 10.39 12.72
CA ARG A 18 7.22 9.65 12.50
C ARG A 18 7.49 8.31 11.81
N MET A 19 8.26 8.32 10.73
CA MET A 19 8.64 7.10 10.01
C MET A 19 9.35 6.09 10.91
N ASN A 20 10.33 6.54 11.69
CA ASN A 20 11.07 5.68 12.63
C ASN A 20 10.16 5.13 13.74
N SER A 21 9.20 5.92 14.25
CA SER A 21 8.23 5.45 15.26
C SER A 21 7.29 4.36 14.73
N PHE A 22 6.93 4.42 13.45
CA PHE A 22 6.11 3.38 12.80
C PHE A 22 6.90 2.08 12.64
N LEU A 23 8.16 2.16 12.21
CA LEU A 23 9.02 0.99 12.06
C LEU A 23 9.39 0.36 13.42
N SER A 24 9.70 1.18 14.43
CA SER A 24 10.02 0.66 15.77
C SER A 24 8.83 0.04 16.49
N ASN A 25 7.61 0.56 16.28
CA ASN A 25 6.38 -0.06 16.78
C ASN A 25 6.01 -1.34 16.04
N SER A 26 6.54 -1.55 14.83
CA SER A 26 6.39 -2.80 14.09
C SER A 26 7.31 -3.91 14.63
N GLN A 27 8.47 -3.56 15.20
CA GLN A 27 9.42 -4.55 15.73
C GLN A 27 9.14 -4.99 17.17
N ASN A 28 8.37 -4.20 17.95
CA ASN A 28 8.16 -4.47 19.38
C ASN A 28 6.82 -5.13 19.75
N ARG A 29 6.07 -5.65 18.76
CA ARG A 29 4.91 -6.53 19.01
C ARG A 29 5.36 -7.99 19.07
N ASN A 30 6.06 -8.34 20.14
CA ASN A 30 6.25 -9.74 20.52
C ASN A 30 4.92 -10.36 20.99
N ASN A 31 4.73 -11.64 20.64
CA ASN A 31 3.89 -12.63 21.30
C ASN A 31 2.38 -12.41 21.32
N ASN A 32 1.75 -12.45 20.14
CA ASN A 32 0.46 -13.11 20.04
C ASN A 32 0.54 -14.08 18.87
N ASN A 33 -0.01 -15.28 19.05
CA ASN A 33 -0.20 -16.32 18.05
C ASN A 33 -1.02 -15.78 16.86
N ILE A 34 -0.41 -14.93 16.04
CA ILE A 34 -0.83 -14.73 14.67
C ILE A 34 -0.45 -16.04 14.02
N SER A 35 -1.45 -16.88 13.82
CA SER A 35 -1.39 -17.96 12.83
C SER A 35 -0.68 -17.38 11.62
N GLU A 36 0.62 -17.67 11.52
CA GLU A 36 1.42 -17.36 10.37
C GLU A 36 0.77 -18.21 9.29
N ILE A 37 -0.15 -17.60 8.54
CA ILE A 37 -0.77 -18.25 7.39
C ILE A 37 0.43 -18.45 6.47
N ARG A 38 1.04 -19.63 6.57
CA ARG A 38 2.01 -20.13 5.60
C ARG A 38 1.20 -20.19 4.31
N LEU A 39 1.27 -19.11 3.54
CA LEU A 39 0.75 -19.05 2.20
C LEU A 39 1.70 -19.92 1.38
N THR A 40 1.46 -21.22 1.50
CA THR A 40 1.92 -22.22 0.55
C THR A 40 1.54 -21.67 -0.82
N ASN A 41 2.57 -21.37 -1.62
CA ASN A 41 2.52 -20.86 -2.99
C ASN A 41 1.13 -20.40 -3.43
N VAL A 42 0.80 -19.13 -3.21
CA VAL A 42 -0.40 -18.56 -3.84
C VAL A 42 -0.21 -18.68 -5.34
N ASP A 43 -0.98 -19.56 -5.96
CA ASP A 43 -0.94 -19.76 -7.40
C ASP A 43 -1.16 -18.44 -8.12
N GLU A 44 -0.37 -18.21 -9.15
CA GLU A 44 -0.38 -16.99 -9.96
C GLU A 44 -1.77 -16.72 -10.56
N GLU A 45 -2.56 -17.77 -10.77
CA GLU A 45 -3.96 -17.72 -11.18
C GLU A 45 -4.86 -17.04 -10.13
N ASN A 46 -4.69 -17.36 -8.84
CA ASN A 46 -5.44 -16.73 -7.76
C ASN A 46 -5.07 -15.25 -7.60
N LEU A 47 -3.80 -14.91 -7.80
CA LEU A 47 -3.34 -13.53 -7.83
C LEU A 47 -3.98 -12.74 -8.98
N ASN A 48 -3.99 -13.32 -10.18
CA ASN A 48 -4.65 -12.71 -11.34
C ASN A 48 -6.15 -12.53 -11.13
N TYR A 49 -6.82 -13.48 -10.46
CA TYR A 49 -8.23 -13.34 -10.10
C TYR A 49 -8.45 -12.13 -9.19
N VAL A 50 -7.65 -11.97 -8.12
CA VAL A 50 -7.75 -10.83 -7.20
C VAL A 50 -7.46 -9.51 -7.92
N VAL A 51 -6.46 -9.47 -8.80
CA VAL A 51 -6.14 -8.27 -9.60
C VAL A 51 -7.32 -7.87 -10.48
N ASN A 52 -7.96 -8.84 -11.16
CA ASN A 52 -9.13 -8.57 -11.98
C ASN A 52 -10.32 -8.10 -11.15
N TYR A 53 -10.58 -8.75 -10.02
CA TYR A 53 -11.64 -8.36 -9.10
C TYR A 53 -11.51 -6.89 -8.64
N ILE A 54 -10.29 -6.45 -8.26
CA ILE A 54 -10.03 -5.06 -7.87
C ILE A 54 -10.32 -4.10 -9.03
N LYS A 55 -9.91 -4.46 -10.25
CA LYS A 55 -10.15 -3.64 -11.45
C LYS A 55 -11.65 -3.56 -11.77
N ASP A 56 -12.35 -4.69 -11.73
CA ASP A 56 -13.80 -4.77 -12.00
C ASP A 56 -14.60 -3.96 -10.98
N TYR A 57 -14.26 -4.10 -9.70
CA TYR A 57 -14.88 -3.33 -8.63
C TYR A 57 -14.73 -1.82 -8.87
N ALA A 58 -13.52 -1.37 -9.20
CA ALA A 58 -13.25 0.05 -9.48
C ALA A 58 -14.05 0.55 -10.69
N VAL A 59 -14.10 -0.21 -11.78
CA VAL A 59 -14.88 0.17 -12.98
C VAL A 59 -16.37 0.31 -12.65
N GLN A 60 -16.93 -0.66 -11.93
CA GLN A 60 -18.35 -0.70 -11.61
C GLN A 60 -18.78 0.37 -10.61
N HIS A 61 -17.97 0.62 -9.58
CA HIS A 61 -18.38 1.42 -8.42
C HIS A 61 -17.79 2.82 -8.40
N LEU A 62 -16.67 3.05 -9.10
CA LEU A 62 -15.93 4.31 -9.06
C LEU A 62 -15.96 5.05 -10.40
N SER A 63 -16.67 4.51 -11.40
CA SER A 63 -16.84 5.11 -12.73
C SER A 63 -15.50 5.47 -13.42
N VAL A 64 -14.48 4.66 -13.17
CA VAL A 64 -13.15 4.79 -13.78
C VAL A 64 -12.97 3.78 -14.90
N LYS A 65 -12.13 4.09 -15.89
CA LYS A 65 -11.78 3.10 -16.92
C LYS A 65 -10.87 2.03 -16.33
N ARG A 66 -10.96 0.80 -16.84
CA ARG A 66 -10.11 -0.32 -16.40
C ARG A 66 -8.61 0.00 -16.55
N GLU A 67 -8.28 0.78 -17.58
CA GLU A 67 -6.94 1.25 -17.94
C GLU A 67 -6.33 2.16 -16.86
N ASP A 68 -7.18 2.92 -16.17
CA ASP A 68 -6.82 3.88 -15.15
C ASP A 68 -6.60 3.23 -13.76
N VAL A 69 -6.79 1.90 -13.67
CA VAL A 69 -6.59 1.11 -12.45
C VAL A 69 -5.31 0.28 -12.57
N LYS A 70 -4.24 0.76 -11.92
CA LYS A 70 -2.92 0.11 -11.91
C LYS A 70 -2.76 -0.70 -10.63
N VAL A 71 -2.66 -2.02 -10.75
CA VAL A 71 -2.45 -2.93 -9.61
C VAL A 71 -1.03 -3.48 -9.66
N HIS A 72 -0.28 -3.30 -8.59
CA HIS A 72 1.05 -3.87 -8.40
C HIS A 72 0.99 -4.93 -7.32
N VAL A 73 1.61 -6.08 -7.59
CA VAL A 73 1.75 -7.17 -6.63
C VAL A 73 3.22 -7.29 -6.27
N SER A 74 3.53 -7.13 -5.00
CA SER A 74 4.86 -7.39 -4.44
C SER A 74 4.79 -8.64 -3.57
N LYS A 75 5.73 -9.56 -3.76
CA LYS A 75 5.89 -10.76 -2.93
C LYS A 75 7.18 -10.63 -2.14
N GLU A 76 7.07 -10.59 -0.81
CA GLU A 76 8.21 -10.54 0.09
C GLU A 76 8.12 -11.72 1.06
N GLY A 77 8.92 -12.77 0.79
CA GLY A 77 8.87 -14.03 1.54
C GLY A 77 7.49 -14.70 1.46
N ASN A 78 6.83 -14.79 2.63
CA ASN A 78 5.49 -15.35 2.79
C ASN A 78 4.39 -14.26 2.76
N SER A 79 4.74 -13.01 2.49
CA SER A 79 3.79 -11.90 2.41
C SER A 79 3.54 -11.49 0.96
N ILE A 80 2.29 -11.17 0.66
CA ILE A 80 1.87 -10.60 -0.62
C ILE A 80 1.26 -9.24 -0.31
N THR A 81 1.83 -8.20 -0.90
CA THR A 81 1.30 -6.84 -0.84
C THR A 81 0.74 -6.48 -2.20
N ILE A 82 -0.56 -6.19 -2.24
CA ILE A 82 -1.26 -5.74 -3.45
C ILE A 82 -1.55 -4.25 -3.29
N VAL A 83 -0.99 -3.43 -4.18
CA VAL A 83 -1.18 -1.98 -4.21
C VAL A 83 -1.99 -1.61 -5.44
N ALA A 84 -3.17 -1.06 -5.25
CA ALA A 84 -4.02 -0.56 -6.32
C ALA A 84 -3.98 0.98 -6.37
N ASN A 85 -3.67 1.53 -7.54
CA ASN A 85 -3.73 2.95 -7.82
C ASN A 85 -4.86 3.20 -8.82
N ILE A 86 -5.82 4.04 -8.43
CA ILE A 86 -7.00 4.37 -9.22
C ILE A 86 -6.87 5.83 -9.62
N ILE A 87 -6.73 6.06 -10.93
CA ILE A 87 -6.53 7.40 -11.49
C ILE A 87 -7.90 7.94 -11.91
N TYR A 88 -8.29 9.07 -11.35
CA TYR A 88 -9.50 9.79 -11.77
C TYR A 88 -9.10 10.83 -12.81
N ASN A 89 -9.45 10.57 -14.07
CA ASN A 89 -9.36 11.58 -15.12
C ASN A 89 -10.64 12.41 -15.09
N LYS A 90 -10.47 13.73 -15.12
CA LYS A 90 -11.54 14.73 -15.02
C LYS A 90 -12.25 14.94 -16.35
#